data_AF-A0AAQ3WLF8-F1
#
_entry.id   AF-A0AAQ3WLF8-F1
#
_cell.length_a   1.000
_cell.length_b   1.000
_cell.length_c   1.000
_cell.angle_alpha   90.00
_cell.angle_beta   90.00
_cell.angle_gamma   90.00
#
_symmetry.space_group_name_H-M   'P 1'
#
loop_
_entity.id
_entity.type
_entity.pdbx_description
1 polymer ?
#
loop_
_entity_poly.entity_id
_entity_poly.type
_entity_poly.pdbx_seq_one_letter_code
_entity_poly.pdbx_strand_id
1 'polypeptide(L)'
;METLLRWAAKLGVSDSPHPPFPSSPSFSSSSSPSRSSSPSSCLGGSLVLADFPDAGGRGLAAARDLRRGELVLRVPRAALLTSGRVMGDDPWLASCINDHRPRLSSVQTLIVCLLAEVGEGRNSIWYPYLSQLPSYYTILATFNDFEVEALQVDEAIWVAQKANRAIKSDWEDAMPLMKKLEFKPKLLMFKSWLWAFATVSSRTLHIAWDEAGCLCPVGDLFNYAAPDDDTSLLEDDTAELTNSQQKNEVPDSSERLTDGGYEDSNAYCLYARKNYRKGEQVLLGYGVYTNLELLEHYGFILADNPNEKTFLELDLDICSIGSWPQDLLYIHPNGHPSFALLCALRLWATPTDRRKAVSHLVYSGSMLSTENEIYIMKWLISKCEGTLQQLPTTAEFDESLLVFLRKIQNSTNCRTDIKQSGFEQEFAVFLRYHRFDLDSSGNTQLPLRLLRSLERWELAVQWRCSYKKTLKKCVLYCESLVHELPLQLNEK
;
A
#
# COMPACT_ATOMS: atom_id res chain seq x y z
N MET A 1 11.51 19.65 -8.39
CA MET A 1 10.10 19.52 -8.79
C MET A 1 9.77 20.24 -10.10
N GLU A 2 9.95 21.56 -10.20
CA GLU A 2 9.65 22.30 -11.45
C GLU A 2 10.35 21.71 -12.69
N THR A 3 11.60 21.27 -12.55
CA THR A 3 12.34 20.56 -13.60
C THR A 3 11.65 19.27 -14.07
N LEU A 4 11.08 18.49 -13.15
CA LEU A 4 10.33 17.27 -13.46
C LEU A 4 9.09 17.61 -14.27
N LEU A 5 8.27 18.56 -13.81
CA LEU A 5 7.01 18.91 -14.48
C LEU A 5 7.25 19.48 -15.89
N ARG A 6 8.28 20.31 -16.07
CA ARG A 6 8.69 20.80 -17.40
C ARG A 6 9.19 19.69 -18.32
N TRP A 7 9.97 18.75 -17.78
CA TRP A 7 10.46 17.60 -18.54
C TRP A 7 9.31 16.67 -18.97
N ALA A 8 8.40 16.35 -18.04
CA ALA A 8 7.23 15.53 -18.29
C ALA A 8 6.32 16.17 -19.35
N ALA A 9 6.10 17.49 -19.26
CA ALA A 9 5.32 18.24 -20.25
C ALA A 9 5.92 18.15 -21.67
N LYS A 10 7.24 18.20 -21.80
CA LYS A 10 7.94 18.03 -23.09
C LYS A 10 7.78 16.63 -23.66
N LEU A 11 7.61 15.62 -22.81
CA LEU A 11 7.32 14.24 -23.22
C LEU A 11 5.82 13.99 -23.46
N GLY A 12 4.99 15.03 -23.35
CA GLY A 12 3.55 14.97 -23.62
C GLY A 12 2.69 14.51 -22.44
N VAL A 13 3.26 14.47 -21.22
CA VAL A 13 2.45 14.28 -20.00
C VAL A 13 1.53 15.48 -19.82
N SER A 14 0.25 15.24 -19.53
CA SER A 14 -0.73 16.33 -19.36
C SER A 14 -1.87 15.90 -18.46
N ASP A 15 -2.32 16.83 -17.61
CA ASP A 15 -3.56 16.76 -16.83
C ASP A 15 -4.73 17.48 -17.51
N SER A 16 -4.58 17.88 -18.77
CA SER A 16 -5.65 18.53 -19.53
C SER A 16 -6.74 17.51 -19.89
N PRO A 17 -8.03 17.82 -19.67
CA PRO A 17 -9.14 16.93 -20.02
C PRO A 17 -9.33 16.77 -21.54
N HIS A 18 -8.73 17.66 -22.34
CA HIS A 18 -8.74 17.55 -23.79
C HIS A 18 -7.37 17.07 -24.30
N PRO A 19 -7.31 16.00 -25.12
CA PRO A 19 -6.07 15.59 -25.75
C PRO A 19 -5.53 16.73 -26.62
N PRO A 20 -4.20 16.93 -26.69
CA PRO A 20 -3.64 17.86 -27.65
C PRO A 20 -4.04 17.35 -29.04
N PHE A 21 -4.92 18.08 -29.74
CA PHE A 21 -5.38 17.72 -31.08
C PHE A 21 -4.17 17.37 -31.97
N PRO A 22 -4.19 16.22 -32.68
CA PRO A 22 -3.23 16.02 -33.75
C PRO A 22 -3.48 17.14 -34.77
N SER A 23 -2.47 17.96 -35.00
CA SER A 23 -2.51 19.01 -36.01
C SER A 23 -2.78 18.34 -37.36
N SER A 24 -4.04 18.39 -37.79
CA SER A 24 -4.40 18.03 -39.16
C SER A 24 -3.76 19.08 -40.07
N PRO A 25 -3.14 18.71 -41.20
CA PRO A 25 -2.53 19.67 -42.11
C PRO A 25 -3.64 20.37 -42.90
N SER A 26 -4.30 21.36 -42.30
CA SER A 26 -5.11 22.31 -43.06
C SER A 26 -4.15 23.28 -43.76
N PHE A 27 -3.90 23.02 -45.04
CA PHE A 27 -3.33 24.01 -45.94
C PHE A 27 -4.27 25.22 -45.99
N SER A 28 -3.94 26.26 -45.22
CA SER A 28 -4.37 27.61 -45.49
C SER A 28 -3.22 28.56 -45.18
N SER A 29 -2.92 29.37 -46.19
CA SER A 29 -1.78 30.26 -46.30
C SER A 29 -1.85 31.44 -45.33
N SER A 30 -0.65 31.89 -44.94
CA SER A 30 -0.33 33.21 -44.36
C SER A 30 -0.87 33.56 -42.98
N SER A 31 -0.16 33.10 -41.95
CA SER A 31 0.14 33.91 -40.77
C SER A 31 1.39 33.36 -40.08
N SER A 32 2.27 34.26 -39.68
CA SER A 32 3.58 34.06 -39.03
C SER A 32 3.64 32.88 -38.04
N PRO A 33 4.79 32.22 -37.87
CA PRO A 33 4.93 31.13 -36.91
C PRO A 33 4.82 31.70 -35.48
N SER A 34 3.62 31.67 -34.90
CA SER A 34 3.48 31.78 -33.46
C SER A 34 4.20 30.58 -32.86
N ARG A 35 5.35 30.84 -32.22
CA ARG A 35 6.08 29.87 -31.40
C ARG A 35 5.07 29.11 -30.55
N SER A 36 4.85 27.83 -30.84
CA SER A 36 4.09 26.96 -29.95
C SER A 36 4.85 26.94 -28.63
N SER A 37 4.36 27.70 -27.65
CA SER A 37 4.95 27.72 -26.32
C SER A 37 4.82 26.32 -25.76
N SER A 38 5.94 25.60 -25.67
CA SER A 38 5.97 24.34 -24.94
C SER A 38 5.35 24.58 -23.56
N PRO A 39 4.38 23.77 -23.12
CA PRO A 39 3.72 24.00 -21.85
C PRO A 39 4.76 24.11 -20.74
N SER A 40 4.65 25.15 -19.91
CA SER A 40 5.60 25.42 -18.83
C SER A 40 5.52 24.39 -17.69
N SER A 41 4.47 23.56 -17.67
CA SER A 41 4.20 22.51 -16.70
C SER A 41 3.21 21.50 -17.30
N CYS A 42 3.28 20.22 -16.89
CA CYS A 42 2.31 19.18 -17.25
C CYS A 42 1.10 19.13 -16.31
N LEU A 43 1.13 19.92 -15.24
CA LEU A 43 0.09 20.07 -14.22
C LEU A 43 -0.43 21.51 -14.19
N GLY A 44 -1.66 21.69 -13.73
CA GLY A 44 -2.32 22.97 -13.48
C GLY A 44 -3.72 23.07 -14.10
N GLY A 45 -4.11 22.11 -14.95
CA GLY A 45 -5.43 22.04 -15.56
C GLY A 45 -6.46 21.31 -14.69
N SER A 46 -6.10 20.12 -14.20
CA SER A 46 -6.95 19.26 -13.35
C SER A 46 -6.30 18.98 -12.00
N LEU A 47 -4.96 18.98 -11.96
CA LEU A 47 -4.18 18.58 -10.81
C LEU A 47 -3.12 19.63 -10.48
N VAL A 48 -2.81 19.78 -9.20
CA VAL A 48 -1.68 20.57 -8.70
C VAL A 48 -0.92 19.78 -7.65
N LEU A 49 0.38 19.99 -7.56
CA LEU A 49 1.18 19.37 -6.52
C LEU A 49 0.88 20.02 -5.17
N ALA A 50 0.71 19.21 -4.13
CA ALA A 50 0.50 19.65 -2.76
C ALA A 50 1.26 18.74 -1.78
N ASP A 51 1.30 19.15 -0.51
CA ASP A 51 1.87 18.37 0.59
C ASP A 51 0.76 18.07 1.60
N PHE A 52 0.64 16.80 1.98
CA PHE A 52 -0.37 16.26 2.88
C PHE A 52 0.31 15.50 4.03
N PRO A 53 0.84 16.19 5.05
CA PRO A 53 1.65 15.58 6.11
C PRO A 53 0.98 14.38 6.80
N ASP A 54 -0.34 14.45 6.98
CA ASP A 54 -1.13 13.40 7.63
C ASP A 54 -1.71 12.35 6.67
N ALA A 55 -1.45 12.48 5.36
CA ALA A 55 -2.04 11.63 4.32
C ALA A 55 -1.08 11.38 3.14
N GLY A 56 0.10 10.82 3.45
CA GLY A 56 1.09 10.35 2.47
C GLY A 56 2.18 11.35 2.08
N GLY A 57 2.17 12.55 2.66
CA GLY A 57 3.14 13.61 2.36
C GLY A 57 2.88 14.23 0.99
N ARG A 58 3.91 14.29 0.14
CA ARG A 58 3.78 14.87 -1.21
C ARG A 58 2.74 14.10 -2.03
N GLY A 59 1.74 14.81 -2.55
CA GLY A 59 0.65 14.24 -3.35
C GLY A 59 0.12 15.19 -4.41
N LEU A 60 -1.02 14.82 -5.02
CA LEU A 60 -1.72 15.64 -6.01
C LEU A 60 -3.08 16.07 -5.48
N ALA A 61 -3.38 17.37 -5.57
CA ALA A 61 -4.66 17.96 -5.24
C ALA A 61 -5.43 18.35 -6.51
N ALA A 62 -6.75 18.41 -6.43
CA ALA A 62 -7.59 18.87 -7.53
C ALA A 62 -7.39 20.38 -7.75
N ALA A 63 -7.03 20.78 -8.97
CA ALA A 63 -6.85 22.20 -9.35
C ALA A 63 -8.19 22.94 -9.52
N ARG A 64 -9.24 22.16 -9.76
CA ARG A 64 -10.65 22.53 -9.98
C ARG A 64 -11.52 21.38 -9.49
N ASP A 65 -12.84 21.54 -9.56
CA ASP A 65 -13.73 20.41 -9.31
C ASP A 65 -13.57 19.35 -10.43
N LEU A 66 -13.52 18.09 -10.02
CA LEU A 66 -13.35 16.91 -10.89
C LEU A 66 -14.55 15.99 -10.72
N ARG A 67 -15.00 15.40 -11.83
CA ARG A 67 -16.10 14.42 -11.81
C ARG A 67 -15.57 13.00 -11.78
N ARG A 68 -16.30 12.09 -11.14
CA ARG A 68 -16.03 10.64 -11.21
C ARG A 68 -15.91 10.20 -12.68
N GLY A 69 -14.90 9.37 -12.96
CA GLY A 69 -14.61 8.85 -14.31
C GLY A 69 -13.89 9.83 -15.24
N GLU A 70 -13.62 11.06 -14.80
CA GLU A 70 -12.91 12.05 -15.61
C GLU A 70 -11.42 11.71 -15.75
N LEU A 71 -10.85 11.85 -16.96
CA LEU A 71 -9.40 11.71 -17.19
C LEU A 71 -8.66 12.86 -16.49
N VAL A 72 -7.85 12.54 -15.49
CA VAL A 72 -7.12 13.53 -14.70
C VAL A 72 -5.63 13.60 -15.03
N LEU A 73 -5.04 12.51 -15.54
CA LEU A 73 -3.65 12.51 -15.99
C LEU A 73 -3.43 11.51 -17.12
N ARG A 74 -2.75 11.96 -18.18
CA ARG A 74 -2.26 11.11 -19.27
C ARG A 74 -0.74 11.16 -19.33
N VAL A 75 -0.10 9.99 -19.29
CA VAL A 75 1.35 9.81 -19.31
C VAL A 75 1.75 8.97 -20.54
N PRO A 76 2.29 9.58 -21.60
CA PRO A 76 2.69 8.84 -22.81
C PRO A 76 3.75 7.78 -22.52
N ARG A 77 3.78 6.70 -23.33
CA ARG A 77 4.82 5.63 -23.24
C ARG A 77 6.25 6.18 -23.22
N ALA A 78 6.50 7.27 -23.93
CA ALA A 78 7.81 7.94 -23.98
C ALA A 78 8.23 8.63 -22.68
N ALA A 79 7.34 8.74 -21.67
CA ALA A 79 7.70 9.18 -20.32
C ALA A 79 7.94 8.00 -19.37
N LEU A 80 7.28 6.86 -19.58
CA LEU A 80 7.39 5.69 -18.70
C LEU A 80 8.81 5.13 -18.69
N LEU A 81 9.25 4.68 -17.50
CA LEU A 81 10.45 3.87 -17.33
C LEU A 81 10.02 2.41 -17.20
N THR A 82 10.38 1.61 -18.19
CA THR A 82 10.10 0.17 -18.29
C THR A 82 11.38 -0.57 -18.60
N SER A 83 11.46 -1.84 -18.20
CA SER A 83 12.59 -2.72 -18.52
C SER A 83 12.87 -2.72 -20.03
N GLY A 84 11.82 -2.96 -20.83
CA GLY A 84 11.91 -3.04 -22.29
C GLY A 84 12.36 -1.73 -22.96
N ARG A 85 12.04 -0.57 -22.38
CA ARG A 85 12.51 0.70 -22.92
C ARG A 85 13.98 0.94 -22.62
N VAL A 86 14.40 0.74 -21.38
CA VAL A 86 15.81 0.89 -20.98
C VAL A 86 16.70 -0.08 -21.77
N MET A 87 16.27 -1.33 -21.91
CA MET A 87 16.96 -2.34 -22.72
C MET A 87 16.93 -2.03 -24.23
N GLY A 88 15.89 -1.36 -24.71
CA GLY A 88 15.83 -0.93 -26.12
C GLY A 88 16.81 0.21 -26.43
N ASP A 89 17.02 1.11 -25.46
CA ASP A 89 17.94 2.24 -25.59
C ASP A 89 19.42 1.82 -25.36
N ASP A 90 19.66 0.73 -24.62
CA ASP A 90 21.00 0.14 -24.38
C ASP A 90 21.07 -1.35 -24.77
N PRO A 91 21.53 -1.66 -26.00
CA PRO A 91 21.68 -3.04 -26.48
C PRO A 91 22.71 -3.87 -25.70
N TRP A 92 23.73 -3.25 -25.08
CA TRP A 92 24.72 -3.96 -24.29
C TRP A 92 24.13 -4.44 -22.97
N LEU A 93 23.40 -3.56 -22.28
CA LEU A 93 22.61 -3.91 -21.09
C LEU A 93 21.62 -5.04 -21.40
N ALA A 94 20.89 -4.92 -22.51
CA ALA A 94 19.94 -5.94 -22.94
C ALA A 94 20.59 -7.30 -23.18
N SER A 95 21.74 -7.34 -23.89
CA SER A 95 22.49 -8.57 -24.10
C SER A 95 22.92 -9.19 -22.77
N CYS A 96 23.47 -8.39 -21.87
CA CYS A 96 23.94 -8.88 -20.57
C CYS A 96 22.82 -9.48 -19.72
N ILE A 97 21.65 -8.83 -19.67
CA ILE A 97 20.46 -9.33 -18.97
C ILE A 97 19.98 -10.64 -19.60
N ASN A 98 19.86 -10.70 -20.94
CA ASN A 98 19.37 -11.88 -21.65
C ASN A 98 20.30 -13.10 -21.49
N ASP A 99 21.61 -12.86 -21.41
CA ASP A 99 22.64 -13.88 -21.23
C ASP A 99 22.81 -14.34 -19.78
N HIS A 100 22.31 -13.57 -18.80
CA HIS A 100 22.52 -13.85 -17.37
C HIS A 100 21.85 -15.16 -16.93
N ARG A 101 22.54 -15.94 -16.11
CA ARG A 101 22.03 -17.20 -15.54
C ARG A 101 22.33 -17.25 -14.03
N PRO A 102 21.34 -17.58 -13.17
CA PRO A 102 19.93 -17.89 -13.48
C PRO A 102 19.19 -16.69 -14.10
N ARG A 103 18.07 -16.94 -14.78
CA ARG A 103 17.27 -15.87 -15.40
C ARG A 103 16.69 -14.99 -14.29
N LEU A 104 16.80 -13.68 -14.46
CA LEU A 104 16.16 -12.74 -13.56
C LEU A 104 14.65 -12.74 -13.75
N SER A 105 13.91 -12.50 -12.68
CA SER A 105 12.49 -12.16 -12.76
C SER A 105 12.28 -10.80 -13.43
N SER A 106 11.03 -10.51 -13.83
CA SER A 106 10.66 -9.20 -14.38
C SER A 106 10.99 -8.06 -13.40
N VAL A 107 10.70 -8.27 -12.12
CA VAL A 107 10.99 -7.29 -11.04
C VAL A 107 12.50 -7.07 -10.88
N GLN A 108 13.29 -8.15 -10.81
CA GLN A 108 14.75 -8.05 -10.74
C GLN A 108 15.33 -7.33 -11.97
N THR A 109 14.78 -7.60 -13.16
CA THR A 109 15.17 -6.94 -14.41
C THR A 109 14.89 -5.44 -14.36
N LEU A 110 13.69 -5.04 -13.90
CA LEU A 110 13.35 -3.63 -13.74
C LEU A 110 14.24 -2.93 -12.69
N ILE A 111 14.59 -3.61 -11.59
CA ILE A 111 15.53 -3.08 -10.58
C ILE A 111 16.91 -2.82 -11.19
N VAL A 112 17.45 -3.76 -11.97
CA VAL A 112 18.74 -3.58 -12.66
C VAL A 112 18.67 -2.40 -13.64
N CYS A 113 17.60 -2.30 -14.42
CA CYS A 113 17.38 -1.17 -15.34
C CYS A 113 17.29 0.17 -14.60
N LEU A 114 16.55 0.22 -13.48
CA LEU A 114 16.45 1.40 -12.64
C LEU A 114 17.83 1.83 -12.10
N LEU A 115 18.62 0.88 -11.62
CA LEU A 115 19.96 1.16 -11.10
C LEU A 115 20.93 1.60 -12.21
N ALA A 116 20.81 1.07 -13.43
CA ALA A 116 21.58 1.52 -14.59
C ALA A 116 21.29 3.01 -14.89
N GLU A 117 20.01 3.38 -14.99
CA GLU A 117 19.59 4.77 -15.21
C GLU A 117 20.00 5.72 -14.08
N VAL A 118 19.95 5.26 -12.83
CA VAL A 118 20.50 6.01 -11.69
C VAL A 118 22.02 6.19 -11.81
N GLY A 119 22.72 5.19 -12.35
CA GLY A 119 24.16 5.21 -12.60
C GLY A 119 24.59 6.24 -13.66
N GLU A 120 23.78 6.42 -14.70
CA GLU A 120 23.95 7.42 -15.75
C GLU A 120 23.81 8.86 -15.22
N GLY A 121 23.09 9.04 -14.11
CA GLY A 121 22.92 10.35 -13.48
C GLY A 121 22.32 11.35 -14.47
N ARG A 122 22.99 12.47 -14.71
CA ARG A 122 22.47 13.55 -15.58
C ARG A 122 22.35 13.18 -17.07
N ASN A 123 22.97 12.08 -17.48
CA ASN A 123 22.88 11.57 -18.85
C ASN A 123 21.58 10.79 -19.08
N SER A 124 20.96 10.27 -18.01
CA SER A 124 19.66 9.61 -18.10
C SER A 124 18.57 10.60 -18.52
N ILE A 125 17.75 10.22 -19.49
CA ILE A 125 16.57 11.01 -19.85
C ILE A 125 15.59 11.11 -18.68
N TRP A 126 15.58 10.14 -17.76
CA TRP A 126 14.72 10.13 -16.57
C TRP A 126 15.34 10.83 -15.36
N TYR A 127 16.53 11.44 -15.47
CA TYR A 127 17.17 12.14 -14.37
C TYR A 127 16.25 13.14 -13.63
N PRO A 128 15.41 13.95 -14.31
CA PRO A 128 14.46 14.83 -13.64
C PRO A 128 13.46 14.09 -12.75
N TYR A 129 13.06 12.87 -13.12
CA TYR A 129 12.19 12.00 -12.33
C TYR A 129 12.95 11.29 -11.22
N LEU A 130 14.06 10.62 -11.54
CA LEU A 130 14.87 9.87 -10.57
C LEU A 130 15.37 10.76 -9.42
N SER A 131 15.67 12.03 -9.69
CA SER A 131 16.08 13.00 -8.67
C SER A 131 14.96 13.41 -7.69
N GLN A 132 13.70 13.08 -7.97
CA GLN A 132 12.55 13.39 -7.12
C GLN A 132 12.07 12.19 -6.30
N LEU A 133 12.56 10.98 -6.59
CA LEU A 133 12.23 9.78 -5.84
C LEU A 133 12.62 9.91 -4.35
N PRO A 134 11.88 9.26 -3.44
CA PRO A 134 12.24 9.20 -2.02
C PRO A 134 13.66 8.71 -1.79
N SER A 135 14.34 9.30 -0.81
CA SER A 135 15.70 8.88 -0.44
C SER A 135 15.75 7.65 0.49
N TYR A 136 14.60 7.28 1.06
CA TYR A 136 14.40 6.11 1.90
C TYR A 136 12.93 5.69 1.84
N TYR A 137 12.65 4.46 2.27
CA TYR A 137 11.32 3.87 2.37
C TYR A 137 11.21 3.14 3.71
N THR A 138 9.98 2.76 4.04
CA THR A 138 9.56 2.12 5.28
C THR A 138 8.82 0.82 5.02
N ILE A 139 9.08 0.16 3.87
CA ILE A 139 8.53 -1.18 3.59
C ILE A 139 9.11 -2.22 4.57
N LEU A 140 8.41 -3.32 4.83
CA LEU A 140 8.88 -4.36 5.78
C LEU A 140 10.30 -4.85 5.51
N ALA A 141 10.70 -4.94 4.24
CA ALA A 141 12.07 -5.32 3.85
C ALA A 141 13.18 -4.37 4.31
N THR A 142 12.82 -3.18 4.78
CA THR A 142 13.76 -2.20 5.35
C THR A 142 13.88 -2.32 6.86
N PHE A 143 13.09 -3.20 7.49
CA PHE A 143 13.07 -3.38 8.93
C PHE A 143 14.30 -4.17 9.37
N ASN A 144 14.98 -3.67 10.40
CA ASN A 144 16.02 -4.40 11.11
C ASN A 144 15.39 -5.31 12.18
N ASP A 145 16.20 -6.20 12.76
CA ASP A 145 15.72 -7.21 13.70
C ASP A 145 14.92 -6.61 14.88
N PHE A 146 15.29 -5.44 15.39
CA PHE A 146 14.52 -4.80 16.47
C PHE A 146 13.11 -4.42 16.03
N GLU A 147 12.98 -3.82 14.84
CA GLU A 147 11.70 -3.37 14.30
C GLU A 147 10.81 -4.55 13.89
N VAL A 148 11.43 -5.63 13.38
CA VAL A 148 10.74 -6.88 13.07
C VAL A 148 10.16 -7.51 14.33
N GLU A 149 10.97 -7.71 15.37
CA GLU A 149 10.51 -8.30 16.64
C GLU A 149 9.49 -7.40 17.35
N ALA A 150 9.51 -6.09 17.08
CA ALA A 150 8.50 -5.18 17.59
C ALA A 150 7.09 -5.46 17.03
N LEU A 151 6.90 -6.24 15.96
CA LEU A 151 5.57 -6.65 15.48
C LEU A 151 4.86 -7.59 16.45
N GLN A 152 5.60 -8.35 17.27
CA GLN A 152 5.14 -9.29 18.31
C GLN A 152 4.24 -10.46 17.88
N VAL A 153 3.63 -10.41 16.70
CA VAL A 153 2.78 -11.49 16.16
C VAL A 153 3.63 -12.33 15.21
N ASP A 154 3.71 -13.64 15.46
CA ASP A 154 4.60 -14.57 14.75
C ASP A 154 4.43 -14.53 13.23
N GLU A 155 3.18 -14.45 12.75
CA GLU A 155 2.89 -14.34 11.32
C GLU A 155 3.50 -13.06 10.71
N ALA A 156 3.32 -11.90 11.35
CA ALA A 156 3.87 -10.63 10.87
C ALA A 156 5.40 -10.60 10.94
N ILE A 157 5.98 -11.16 12.00
CA ILE A 157 7.43 -11.35 12.13
C ILE A 157 7.95 -12.22 10.97
N TRP A 158 7.26 -13.34 10.70
CA TRP A 158 7.64 -14.24 9.62
C TRP A 158 7.57 -13.58 8.25
N VAL A 159 6.50 -12.81 7.96
CA VAL A 159 6.35 -12.05 6.70
C VAL A 159 7.53 -11.09 6.53
N ALA A 160 7.86 -10.29 7.55
CA ALA A 160 8.99 -9.36 7.48
C ALA A 160 10.34 -10.07 7.30
N GLN A 161 10.60 -11.15 8.03
CA GLN A 161 11.82 -11.95 7.89
C GLN A 161 11.92 -12.64 6.53
N LYS A 162 10.79 -13.08 5.96
CA LYS A 162 10.73 -13.67 4.62
C LYS A 162 11.06 -12.63 3.56
N ALA A 163 10.45 -11.44 3.62
CA ALA A 163 10.75 -10.33 2.72
C ALA A 163 12.23 -9.94 2.76
N ASN A 164 12.80 -9.78 3.97
CA ASN A 164 14.23 -9.48 4.17
C ASN A 164 15.15 -10.52 3.51
N ARG A 165 14.86 -11.81 3.72
CA ARG A 165 15.66 -12.91 3.14
C ARG A 165 15.53 -12.99 1.62
N ALA A 166 14.32 -12.82 1.09
CA ALA A 166 14.06 -12.87 -0.35
C ALA A 166 14.84 -11.78 -1.09
N ILE A 167 14.77 -10.53 -0.62
CA ILE A 167 15.44 -9.40 -1.29
C ILE A 167 16.97 -9.50 -1.19
N LYS A 168 17.49 -10.07 -0.10
CA LYS A 168 18.92 -10.36 0.01
C LYS A 168 19.36 -11.42 -0.99
N SER A 169 18.58 -12.49 -1.15
CA SER A 169 18.83 -13.51 -2.18
C SER A 169 18.80 -12.90 -3.58
N ASP A 170 17.80 -12.08 -3.89
CA ASP A 170 17.67 -11.40 -5.18
C ASP A 170 18.89 -10.52 -5.50
N TRP A 171 19.40 -9.79 -4.50
CA TRP A 171 20.60 -8.97 -4.64
C TRP A 171 21.85 -9.82 -4.93
N GLU A 172 21.99 -10.96 -4.25
CA GLU A 172 23.10 -11.89 -4.46
C GLU A 172 23.05 -12.50 -5.87
N ASP A 173 21.87 -12.86 -6.36
CA ASP A 173 21.64 -13.41 -7.70
C ASP A 173 21.90 -12.38 -8.83
N ALA A 174 21.58 -11.11 -8.59
CA ALA A 174 21.83 -10.03 -9.54
C ALA A 174 23.27 -9.48 -9.50
N MET A 175 24.03 -9.77 -8.43
CA MET A 175 25.37 -9.24 -8.21
C MET A 175 26.36 -9.54 -9.37
N PRO A 176 26.44 -10.77 -9.91
CA PRO A 176 27.38 -11.05 -11.00
C PRO A 176 27.07 -10.23 -12.25
N LEU A 177 25.78 -10.05 -12.56
CA LEU A 177 25.33 -9.23 -13.67
C LEU A 177 25.68 -7.76 -13.46
N MET A 178 25.36 -7.19 -12.29
CA MET A 178 25.67 -5.78 -11.99
C MET A 178 27.17 -5.49 -12.04
N LYS A 179 28.02 -6.46 -11.65
CA LYS A 179 29.48 -6.36 -11.82
C LYS A 179 29.91 -6.41 -13.28
N LYS A 180 29.33 -7.30 -14.09
CA LYS A 180 29.59 -7.39 -15.54
C LYS A 180 29.19 -6.10 -16.26
N LEU A 181 28.12 -5.45 -15.81
CA LEU A 181 27.66 -4.15 -16.27
C LEU A 181 28.49 -2.97 -15.72
N GLU A 182 29.56 -3.24 -14.97
CA GLU A 182 30.46 -2.24 -14.40
C GLU A 182 29.76 -1.17 -13.55
N PHE A 183 28.70 -1.55 -12.84
CA PHE A 183 28.02 -0.64 -11.93
C PHE A 183 28.98 -0.06 -10.90
N LYS A 184 28.85 1.25 -10.65
CA LYS A 184 29.65 1.98 -9.65
C LYS A 184 29.57 1.27 -8.29
N PRO A 185 30.64 1.25 -7.47
CA PRO A 185 30.66 0.51 -6.20
C PRO A 185 29.50 0.83 -5.25
N LYS A 186 28.99 2.08 -5.27
CA LYS A 186 27.82 2.49 -4.47
C LYS A 186 26.54 1.75 -4.89
N LEU A 187 26.35 1.45 -6.16
CA LEU A 187 25.16 0.76 -6.70
C LEU A 187 25.22 -0.75 -6.47
N LEU A 188 26.42 -1.31 -6.31
CA LEU A 188 26.59 -2.72 -5.94
C LEU A 188 26.22 -3.00 -4.47
N MET A 189 26.07 -1.99 -3.62
CA MET A 189 25.74 -2.19 -2.21
C MET A 189 24.30 -2.69 -2.02
N PHE A 190 24.09 -3.60 -1.07
CA PHE A 190 22.75 -4.10 -0.71
C PHE A 190 21.74 -2.98 -0.43
N LYS A 191 22.15 -1.89 0.23
CA LYS A 191 21.28 -0.74 0.49
C LYS A 191 20.71 -0.08 -0.78
N SER A 192 21.46 -0.12 -1.88
CA SER A 192 21.06 0.47 -3.16
C SER A 192 20.07 -0.43 -3.87
N TRP A 193 20.31 -1.74 -3.80
CA TRP A 193 19.33 -2.75 -4.24
C TRP A 193 18.03 -2.65 -3.46
N LEU A 194 18.11 -2.60 -2.13
CA LEU A 194 16.93 -2.47 -1.26
C LEU A 194 16.13 -1.19 -1.54
N TRP A 195 16.81 -0.06 -1.77
CA TRP A 195 16.16 1.18 -2.19
C TRP A 195 15.47 1.05 -3.56
N ALA A 196 16.12 0.39 -4.52
CA ALA A 196 15.56 0.19 -5.85
C ALA A 196 14.37 -0.79 -5.83
N PHE A 197 14.46 -1.88 -5.06
CA PHE A 197 13.34 -2.77 -4.78
C PHE A 197 12.18 -2.02 -4.15
N ALA A 198 12.42 -1.23 -3.11
CA ALA A 198 11.37 -0.45 -2.46
C ALA A 198 10.72 0.57 -3.40
N THR A 199 11.52 1.18 -4.29
CA THR A 199 11.01 2.07 -5.34
C THR A 199 10.10 1.30 -6.31
N VAL A 200 10.51 0.12 -6.78
CA VAL A 200 9.71 -0.69 -7.70
C VAL A 200 8.44 -1.17 -7.01
N SER A 201 8.54 -1.79 -5.83
CA SER A 201 7.42 -2.34 -5.07
C SER A 201 6.33 -1.30 -4.75
N SER A 202 6.72 -0.06 -4.42
CA SER A 202 5.78 0.95 -3.95
C SER A 202 5.23 1.89 -5.04
N ARG A 203 5.80 1.88 -6.25
CA ARG A 203 5.53 2.92 -7.28
C ARG A 203 5.25 2.39 -8.68
N THR A 204 5.42 1.09 -8.95
CA THR A 204 5.09 0.59 -10.28
C THR A 204 3.59 0.55 -10.50
N LEU A 205 3.18 0.99 -11.68
CA LEU A 205 1.82 0.85 -12.16
C LEU A 205 1.75 -0.33 -13.13
N HIS A 206 0.67 -1.11 -13.03
CA HIS A 206 0.48 -2.31 -13.82
C HIS A 206 0.41 -2.01 -15.33
N ILE A 207 1.14 -2.78 -16.13
CA ILE A 207 1.06 -2.82 -17.60
C ILE A 207 0.96 -4.28 -18.05
N ALA A 208 0.18 -4.55 -19.11
CA ALA A 208 -0.21 -5.92 -19.47
C ALA A 208 0.94 -6.81 -19.99
N TRP A 209 2.05 -6.23 -20.45
CA TRP A 209 3.15 -6.98 -21.08
C TRP A 209 4.40 -7.13 -20.20
N ASP A 210 4.39 -6.59 -18.97
CA ASP A 210 5.51 -6.71 -18.03
C ASP A 210 4.96 -6.84 -16.60
N GLU A 211 5.17 -8.00 -15.98
CA GLU A 211 4.71 -8.29 -14.61
C GLU A 211 5.30 -7.33 -13.57
N ALA A 212 6.47 -6.73 -13.84
CA ALA A 212 7.05 -5.72 -12.94
C ALA A 212 6.29 -4.38 -12.98
N GLY A 213 5.47 -4.16 -14.01
CA GLY A 213 4.82 -2.90 -14.26
C GLY A 213 5.76 -1.85 -14.85
N CYS A 214 5.44 -0.57 -14.65
CA CYS A 214 6.24 0.55 -15.10
C CYS A 214 6.35 1.62 -14.00
N LEU A 215 7.49 2.31 -13.93
CA LEU A 215 7.54 3.56 -13.19
C LEU A 215 6.95 4.67 -14.06
N CYS A 216 5.98 5.38 -13.50
CA CYS A 216 5.14 6.34 -14.22
C CYS A 216 5.38 7.75 -13.66
N PRO A 217 6.34 8.53 -14.24
CA PRO A 217 6.63 9.86 -13.73
C PRO A 217 5.38 10.75 -13.67
N VAL A 218 5.21 11.44 -12.55
CA VAL A 218 4.00 12.23 -12.20
C VAL A 218 2.80 11.35 -11.82
N GLY A 219 2.57 10.23 -12.50
CA GLY A 219 1.50 9.28 -12.19
C GLY A 219 1.71 8.51 -10.88
N ASP A 220 2.95 8.38 -10.40
CA ASP A 220 3.31 7.75 -9.12
C ASP A 220 3.36 8.74 -7.93
N LEU A 221 2.84 9.96 -8.13
CA LEU A 221 2.67 10.98 -7.08
C LEU A 221 1.29 10.96 -6.43
N PHE A 222 0.34 10.20 -6.97
CA PHE A 222 -0.92 10.00 -6.26
C PHE A 222 -0.67 9.17 -5.00
N ASN A 223 -1.43 9.45 -3.94
CA ASN A 223 -1.43 8.65 -2.72
C ASN A 223 -2.59 7.65 -2.73
N TYR A 224 -2.58 6.73 -1.76
CA TYR A 224 -3.53 5.63 -1.66
C TYR A 224 -4.82 6.01 -0.95
N ALA A 225 -5.95 5.54 -1.47
CA ALA A 225 -7.19 5.37 -0.73
C ALA A 225 -7.58 3.89 -0.76
N ALA A 226 -7.91 3.33 0.41
CA ALA A 226 -8.48 1.99 0.47
C ALA A 226 -9.78 1.95 -0.36
N PRO A 227 -9.96 0.91 -1.18
CA PRO A 227 -11.25 0.72 -1.81
C PRO A 227 -12.33 0.49 -0.77
N ASP A 228 -13.43 1.25 -0.86
CA ASP A 228 -14.65 0.94 -0.12
C ASP A 228 -15.27 -0.34 -0.69
N ASP A 229 -15.93 -1.13 0.16
CA ASP A 229 -16.72 -2.27 -0.29
C ASP A 229 -17.86 -1.72 -1.18
N ASP A 230 -18.00 -2.26 -2.39
CA ASP A 230 -18.86 -1.77 -3.49
C ASP A 230 -20.38 -1.80 -3.19
N THR A 231 -20.81 -1.81 -1.92
CA THR A 231 -22.22 -1.71 -1.53
C THR A 231 -22.82 -0.32 -1.71
N SER A 232 -22.00 0.73 -1.85
CA SER A 232 -22.48 2.09 -2.16
C SER A 232 -22.81 2.33 -3.64
N LEU A 233 -22.43 1.41 -4.54
CA LEU A 233 -22.68 1.53 -5.98
C LEU A 233 -24.17 1.39 -6.36
N LEU A 234 -25.03 0.92 -5.45
CA LEU A 234 -26.45 0.71 -5.74
C LEU A 234 -27.38 1.80 -5.19
N GLU A 235 -26.90 2.67 -4.30
CA GLU A 235 -27.78 3.67 -3.67
C GLU A 235 -27.82 4.99 -4.45
N ASP A 236 -26.73 5.41 -5.08
CA ASP A 236 -26.65 6.72 -5.77
C ASP A 236 -27.35 6.71 -7.15
N ASP A 237 -27.50 5.54 -7.79
CA ASP A 237 -28.13 5.42 -9.12
C ASP A 237 -29.67 5.48 -9.10
N THR A 238 -30.31 5.44 -7.92
CA THR A 238 -31.78 5.48 -7.82
C THR A 238 -32.35 6.90 -7.81
N ALA A 239 -31.53 7.93 -7.58
CA ALA A 239 -31.99 9.31 -7.47
C ALA A 239 -31.97 10.11 -8.78
N GLU A 240 -31.22 9.68 -9.82
CA GLU A 240 -31.05 10.45 -11.06
C GLU A 240 -31.86 9.94 -12.28
N LEU A 241 -32.65 8.87 -12.14
CA LEU A 241 -33.45 8.29 -13.24
C LEU A 241 -34.73 9.07 -13.61
N THR A 242 -34.92 10.30 -13.12
CA THR A 242 -36.01 11.18 -13.54
C THR A 242 -35.51 12.56 -13.93
N ASN A 243 -34.78 12.66 -15.04
CA ASN A 243 -34.83 13.77 -16.02
C ASN A 243 -33.53 13.84 -16.83
N SER A 244 -33.52 13.34 -18.07
CA SER A 244 -33.09 14.12 -19.26
C SER A 244 -32.85 13.20 -20.47
N GLN A 245 -33.76 13.32 -21.44
CA GLN A 245 -33.50 12.94 -22.82
C GLN A 245 -32.53 13.97 -23.44
N GLN A 246 -31.24 13.64 -23.56
CA GLN A 246 -30.34 14.18 -24.59
C GLN A 246 -29.06 13.31 -24.63
N LYS A 247 -29.08 12.29 -25.49
CA LYS A 247 -27.91 11.50 -25.84
C LYS A 247 -26.96 12.36 -26.68
N ASN A 248 -25.89 12.85 -26.04
CA ASN A 248 -24.62 13.10 -26.71
C ASN A 248 -23.63 12.05 -26.21
N GLU A 249 -22.95 11.42 -27.15
CA GLU A 249 -22.00 10.32 -26.95
C GLU A 249 -20.86 10.72 -26.01
N VAL A 250 -20.98 10.34 -24.74
CA VAL A 250 -19.86 10.20 -23.81
C VAL A 250 -19.77 8.69 -23.54
N PRO A 251 -18.61 8.04 -23.72
CA PRO A 251 -18.48 6.63 -23.42
C PRO A 251 -18.79 6.44 -21.94
N ASP A 252 -19.64 5.45 -21.68
CA ASP A 252 -20.11 5.01 -20.37
C ASP A 252 -18.95 4.88 -19.38
N SER A 253 -18.75 5.92 -18.57
CA SER A 253 -17.64 6.03 -17.62
C SER A 253 -17.94 5.34 -16.28
N SER A 254 -19.10 4.65 -16.19
CA SER A 254 -19.57 4.00 -14.96
C SER A 254 -18.94 2.60 -14.73
N GLU A 255 -18.37 1.96 -15.76
CA GLU A 255 -17.90 0.57 -15.71
C GLU A 255 -16.39 0.36 -15.50
N ARG A 256 -15.60 1.41 -15.21
CA ARG A 256 -14.14 1.23 -15.04
C ARG A 256 -13.81 0.65 -13.66
N LEU A 257 -13.33 -0.60 -13.64
CA LEU A 257 -12.93 -1.34 -12.43
C LEU A 257 -11.63 -0.83 -11.78
N THR A 258 -10.85 0.02 -12.46
CA THR A 258 -9.57 0.53 -11.96
C THR A 258 -9.42 2.03 -12.21
N ASP A 259 -8.71 2.71 -11.30
CA ASP A 259 -8.46 4.16 -11.37
C ASP A 259 -7.40 4.54 -12.43
N GLY A 260 -6.82 3.56 -13.11
CA GLY A 260 -5.87 3.77 -14.18
C GLY A 260 -5.56 2.51 -14.97
N GLY A 261 -4.99 2.72 -16.16
CA GLY A 261 -4.58 1.66 -17.06
C GLY A 261 -3.80 2.18 -18.25
N TYR A 262 -3.07 1.27 -18.89
CA TYR A 262 -2.41 1.57 -20.15
C TYR A 262 -3.38 1.38 -21.32
N GLU A 263 -3.68 2.46 -22.03
CA GLU A 263 -4.67 2.47 -23.10
C GLU A 263 -4.03 2.41 -24.50
N ASP A 264 -4.82 1.99 -25.50
CA ASP A 264 -4.43 1.86 -26.91
C ASP A 264 -3.86 3.15 -27.52
N SER A 265 -4.09 4.31 -26.89
CA SER A 265 -3.46 5.59 -27.24
C SER A 265 -1.96 5.67 -26.89
N ASN A 266 -1.31 4.56 -26.55
CA ASN A 266 0.10 4.43 -26.21
C ASN A 266 0.51 5.31 -25.02
N ALA A 267 -0.37 5.34 -24.01
CA ALA A 267 -0.21 6.14 -22.80
C ALA A 267 -0.87 5.45 -21.60
N TYR A 268 -0.33 5.72 -20.41
CA TYR A 268 -0.98 5.43 -19.14
C TYR A 268 -1.98 6.53 -18.83
N CYS A 269 -3.23 6.17 -18.55
CA CYS A 269 -4.29 7.10 -18.23
C CYS A 269 -4.76 6.86 -16.79
N LEU A 270 -4.99 7.94 -16.04
CA LEU A 270 -5.47 7.93 -14.66
C LEU A 270 -6.75 8.76 -14.58
N TYR A 271 -7.73 8.25 -13.83
CA TYR A 271 -9.09 8.78 -13.77
C TYR A 271 -9.49 9.12 -12.34
N ALA A 272 -10.38 10.11 -12.20
CA ALA A 272 -10.94 10.46 -10.91
C ALA A 272 -11.88 9.35 -10.41
N ARG A 273 -11.54 8.73 -9.28
CA ARG A 273 -12.34 7.65 -8.66
C ARG A 273 -13.71 8.12 -8.14
N LYS A 274 -13.77 9.37 -7.67
CA LYS A 274 -14.98 10.03 -7.15
C LYS A 274 -15.02 11.48 -7.60
N ASN A 275 -16.07 12.20 -7.20
CA ASN A 275 -16.08 13.65 -7.34
C ASN A 275 -15.09 14.26 -6.34
N TYR A 276 -14.22 15.17 -6.81
CA TYR A 276 -13.28 15.90 -5.96
C TYR A 276 -13.58 17.40 -6.03
N ARG A 277 -13.54 18.08 -4.89
CA ARG A 277 -13.58 19.55 -4.86
C ARG A 277 -12.19 20.12 -5.09
N LYS A 278 -12.11 21.33 -5.65
CA LYS A 278 -10.84 22.06 -5.74
C LYS A 278 -10.10 22.09 -4.39
N GLY A 279 -8.84 21.70 -4.40
CA GLY A 279 -7.97 21.61 -3.22
C GLY A 279 -8.03 20.27 -2.49
N GLU A 280 -9.00 19.40 -2.78
CA GLU A 280 -9.06 18.04 -2.22
C GLU A 280 -7.93 17.17 -2.79
N GLN A 281 -7.36 16.28 -1.97
CA GLN A 281 -6.37 15.31 -2.44
C GLN A 281 -7.03 14.30 -3.37
N VAL A 282 -6.43 14.10 -4.55
CA VAL A 282 -6.83 13.05 -5.49
C VAL A 282 -6.03 11.80 -5.17
N LEU A 283 -6.73 10.71 -4.87
CA LEU A 283 -6.19 9.44 -4.40
C LEU A 283 -6.52 8.33 -5.39
N LEU A 284 -5.69 7.28 -5.43
CA LEU A 284 -5.92 6.06 -6.21
C LEU A 284 -6.11 4.85 -5.29
N GLY A 285 -6.89 3.87 -5.73
CA GLY A 285 -6.92 2.52 -5.18
C GLY A 285 -5.82 1.68 -5.81
N TYR A 286 -4.77 1.37 -5.07
CA TYR A 286 -3.67 0.52 -5.54
C TYR A 286 -4.07 -0.96 -5.61
N GLY A 287 -5.12 -1.33 -4.89
CA GLY A 287 -5.58 -2.69 -4.67
C GLY A 287 -6.30 -2.79 -3.33
N VAL A 288 -6.83 -3.98 -3.03
CA VAL A 288 -7.44 -4.30 -1.73
C VAL A 288 -6.35 -4.93 -0.86
N TYR A 289 -5.93 -4.22 0.18
CA TYR A 289 -4.81 -4.63 1.03
C TYR A 289 -5.13 -4.48 2.52
N THR A 290 -4.67 -5.44 3.31
CA THR A 290 -4.51 -5.35 4.77
C THR A 290 -3.40 -4.35 5.12
N ASN A 291 -3.33 -3.86 6.35
CA ASN A 291 -2.21 -2.98 6.72
C ASN A 291 -0.86 -3.71 6.74
N LEU A 292 -0.84 -5.04 6.92
CA LEU A 292 0.41 -5.79 6.83
C LEU A 292 0.94 -5.78 5.39
N GLU A 293 0.08 -5.99 4.40
CA GLU A 293 0.44 -5.92 2.97
C GLU A 293 0.78 -4.48 2.54
N LEU A 294 0.06 -3.48 3.04
CA LEU A 294 0.42 -2.07 2.81
C LEU A 294 1.81 -1.75 3.35
N LEU A 295 2.13 -2.26 4.55
CA LEU A 295 3.44 -2.11 5.13
C LEU A 295 4.50 -2.92 4.37
N GLU A 296 4.17 -4.10 3.85
CA GLU A 296 5.07 -4.95 3.07
C GLU A 296 5.47 -4.28 1.75
N HIS A 297 4.50 -3.73 1.02
CA HIS A 297 4.71 -3.28 -0.36
C HIS A 297 4.89 -1.77 -0.51
N TYR A 298 4.26 -0.97 0.36
CA TYR A 298 4.20 0.49 0.22
C TYR A 298 4.78 1.25 1.41
N GLY A 299 4.91 0.61 2.58
CA GLY A 299 5.61 1.15 3.74
C GLY A 299 4.79 2.10 4.60
N PHE A 300 3.47 1.95 4.61
CA PHE A 300 2.59 2.74 5.48
C PHE A 300 1.42 1.89 5.99
N ILE A 301 0.70 2.42 6.98
CA ILE A 301 -0.50 1.82 7.57
C ILE A 301 -1.60 2.87 7.54
N LEU A 302 -2.81 2.47 7.15
CA LEU A 302 -4.00 3.31 7.32
C LEU A 302 -4.53 3.20 8.75
N ALA A 303 -4.90 4.33 9.34
CA ALA A 303 -5.52 4.37 10.66
C ALA A 303 -6.85 3.59 10.68
N ASP A 304 -7.68 3.81 9.66
CA ASP A 304 -8.95 3.13 9.44
C ASP A 304 -8.92 2.44 8.07
N ASN A 305 -8.48 1.18 8.06
CA ASN A 305 -8.48 0.36 6.86
C ASN A 305 -9.74 -0.54 6.82
N PRO A 306 -10.70 -0.32 5.91
CA PRO A 306 -11.90 -1.17 5.80
C PRO A 306 -11.56 -2.61 5.38
N ASN A 307 -10.42 -2.80 4.71
CA ASN A 307 -9.99 -4.09 4.16
C ASN A 307 -9.03 -4.85 5.09
N GLU A 308 -8.86 -4.40 6.33
CA GLU A 308 -8.02 -5.07 7.31
C GLU A 308 -8.59 -6.44 7.71
N LYS A 309 -7.71 -7.43 7.84
CA LYS A 309 -8.06 -8.81 8.19
C LYS A 309 -7.18 -9.26 9.34
N THR A 310 -7.80 -9.53 10.48
CA THR A 310 -7.07 -10.05 11.65
C THR A 310 -7.20 -11.56 11.70
N PHE A 311 -6.07 -12.25 11.53
CA PHE A 311 -6.02 -13.71 11.57
C PHE A 311 -5.80 -14.25 12.99
N LEU A 312 -6.43 -15.39 13.27
CA LEU A 312 -6.22 -16.19 14.47
C LEU A 312 -5.47 -17.46 14.09
N GLU A 313 -4.61 -17.95 14.98
CA GLU A 313 -4.02 -19.28 14.83
C GLU A 313 -5.09 -20.35 15.12
N LEU A 314 -5.71 -20.89 14.08
CA LEU A 314 -6.78 -21.88 14.21
C LEU A 314 -6.20 -23.30 14.33
N ASP A 315 -6.89 -24.15 15.09
CA ASP A 315 -6.56 -25.57 15.19
C ASP A 315 -6.79 -26.26 13.83
N LEU A 316 -5.97 -27.29 13.54
CA LEU A 316 -5.96 -27.97 12.23
C LEU A 316 -7.31 -28.60 11.86
N ASP A 317 -8.09 -29.00 12.86
CA ASP A 317 -9.42 -29.57 12.67
C ASP A 317 -10.44 -28.53 12.19
N ILE A 318 -10.39 -27.29 12.70
CA ILE A 318 -11.22 -26.18 12.21
C ILE A 318 -10.87 -25.85 10.76
N CYS A 319 -9.57 -25.77 10.45
CA CYS A 319 -9.09 -25.51 9.09
C CYS A 319 -9.51 -26.61 8.08
N SER A 320 -9.70 -27.85 8.55
CA SER A 320 -10.01 -29.00 7.69
C SER A 320 -11.51 -29.29 7.51
N ILE A 321 -12.39 -28.61 8.26
CA ILE A 321 -13.83 -28.95 8.35
C ILE A 321 -14.69 -28.37 7.23
N GLY A 322 -14.19 -27.36 6.53
CA GLY A 322 -14.84 -26.75 5.38
C GLY A 322 -13.97 -26.79 4.12
N SER A 323 -14.51 -26.28 3.03
CA SER A 323 -13.76 -26.00 1.80
C SER A 323 -13.25 -24.55 1.74
N TRP A 324 -13.24 -23.84 2.87
CA TRP A 324 -12.86 -22.44 2.93
C TRP A 324 -11.32 -22.29 2.93
N PRO A 325 -10.76 -21.50 2.02
CA PRO A 325 -9.38 -21.04 2.11
C PRO A 325 -9.08 -20.32 3.43
N GLN A 326 -7.84 -20.47 3.93
CA GLN A 326 -7.42 -19.91 5.22
C GLN A 326 -7.44 -18.37 5.25
N ASP A 327 -7.18 -17.72 4.11
CA ASP A 327 -7.23 -16.27 3.92
C ASP A 327 -8.66 -15.68 4.00
N LEU A 328 -9.69 -16.53 4.06
CA LEU A 328 -11.07 -16.14 4.33
C LEU A 328 -11.47 -16.31 5.80
N LEU A 329 -10.64 -16.92 6.64
CA LEU A 329 -10.93 -17.18 8.05
C LEU A 329 -10.29 -16.09 8.93
N TYR A 330 -10.97 -14.94 9.06
CA TYR A 330 -10.43 -13.77 9.73
C TYR A 330 -11.50 -13.01 10.54
N ILE A 331 -11.06 -12.02 11.30
CA ILE A 331 -11.90 -11.05 12.01
C ILE A 331 -11.81 -9.70 11.29
N HIS A 332 -12.96 -9.11 11.00
CA HIS A 332 -13.09 -7.79 10.39
C HIS A 332 -12.68 -6.67 11.37
N PRO A 333 -12.40 -5.45 10.89
CA PRO A 333 -11.90 -4.34 11.73
C PRO A 333 -12.90 -3.86 12.79
N ASN A 334 -14.18 -4.16 12.60
CA ASN A 334 -15.27 -3.92 13.56
C ASN A 334 -15.36 -5.00 14.66
N GLY A 335 -14.54 -6.05 14.59
CA GLY A 335 -14.57 -7.19 15.51
C GLY A 335 -15.44 -8.35 15.06
N HIS A 336 -16.18 -8.23 13.96
CA HIS A 336 -17.06 -9.32 13.51
C HIS A 336 -16.22 -10.45 12.89
N PRO A 337 -16.48 -11.72 13.22
CA PRO A 337 -15.89 -12.84 12.51
C PRO A 337 -16.38 -12.87 11.05
N SER A 338 -15.51 -13.24 10.11
CA SER A 338 -15.90 -13.38 8.71
C SER A 338 -16.98 -14.45 8.54
N PHE A 339 -17.75 -14.35 7.45
CA PHE A 339 -18.77 -15.34 7.11
C PHE A 339 -18.19 -16.77 7.03
N ALA A 340 -17.02 -16.92 6.40
CA ALA A 340 -16.34 -18.20 6.28
C ALA A 340 -15.89 -18.75 7.65
N LEU A 341 -15.38 -17.88 8.54
CA LEU A 341 -15.01 -18.26 9.90
C LEU A 341 -16.22 -18.73 10.70
N LEU A 342 -17.35 -18.00 10.65
CA LEU A 342 -18.60 -18.44 11.29
C LEU A 342 -19.07 -19.78 10.75
N CYS A 343 -19.03 -19.97 9.43
CA CYS A 343 -19.41 -21.23 8.81
C CYS A 343 -18.54 -22.40 9.29
N ALA A 344 -17.22 -22.20 9.30
CA ALA A 344 -16.27 -23.21 9.75
C ALA A 344 -16.52 -23.59 11.23
N LEU A 345 -16.71 -22.60 12.10
CA LEU A 345 -16.96 -22.83 13.53
C LEU A 345 -18.30 -23.51 13.80
N ARG A 346 -19.38 -23.12 13.12
CA ARG A 346 -20.71 -23.77 13.23
C ARG A 346 -20.64 -25.25 12.87
N LEU A 347 -19.96 -25.58 11.78
CA LEU A 347 -19.73 -26.96 11.36
C LEU A 347 -18.82 -27.72 12.32
N TRP A 348 -17.77 -27.07 12.81
CA TRP A 348 -16.83 -27.67 13.77
C TRP A 348 -17.52 -28.06 15.07
N ALA A 349 -18.35 -27.16 15.60
CA ALA A 349 -19.19 -27.38 16.78
C ALA A 349 -20.34 -28.36 16.56
N THR A 350 -20.56 -28.86 15.33
CA THR A 350 -21.59 -29.86 15.03
C THR A 350 -21.00 -31.27 15.06
N PRO A 351 -21.67 -32.27 15.68
CA PRO A 351 -21.27 -33.68 15.63
C PRO A 351 -21.07 -34.17 14.19
N THR A 352 -20.03 -34.99 13.97
CA THR A 352 -19.57 -35.42 12.63
C THR A 352 -20.66 -36.10 11.79
N ASP A 353 -21.53 -36.89 12.43
CA ASP A 353 -22.66 -37.58 11.81
C ASP A 353 -23.76 -36.65 11.30
N ARG A 354 -23.84 -35.42 11.84
CA ARG A 354 -24.88 -34.42 11.49
C ARG A 354 -24.41 -33.33 10.55
N ARG A 355 -23.09 -33.12 10.40
CA ARG A 355 -22.52 -32.03 9.58
C ARG A 355 -23.09 -31.97 8.16
N LYS A 356 -23.21 -33.11 7.50
CA LYS A 356 -23.75 -33.18 6.12
C LYS A 356 -25.22 -32.77 6.03
N ALA A 357 -26.01 -33.05 7.06
CA ALA A 357 -27.43 -32.71 7.09
C ALA A 357 -27.65 -31.20 7.27
N VAL A 358 -26.76 -30.52 8.00
CA VAL A 358 -26.91 -29.10 8.35
C VAL A 358 -26.06 -28.14 7.52
N SER A 359 -25.14 -28.65 6.68
CA SER A 359 -24.19 -27.81 5.93
C SER A 359 -24.86 -26.76 5.04
N HIS A 360 -25.97 -27.12 4.39
CA HIS A 360 -26.73 -26.18 3.56
C HIS A 360 -27.28 -25.00 4.36
N LEU A 361 -27.67 -25.20 5.62
CA LEU A 361 -28.12 -24.13 6.52
C LEU A 361 -26.96 -23.24 6.96
N VAL A 362 -25.80 -23.84 7.25
CA VAL A 362 -24.60 -23.07 7.60
C VAL A 362 -24.19 -22.17 6.44
N TYR A 363 -24.11 -22.72 5.23
CA TYR A 363 -23.70 -21.96 4.04
C TYR A 363 -24.77 -20.99 3.53
N SER A 364 -26.02 -21.07 4.01
CA SER A 364 -27.02 -20.02 3.80
C SER A 364 -26.95 -18.90 4.83
N GLY A 365 -25.99 -18.95 5.77
CA GLY A 365 -25.83 -17.97 6.85
C GLY A 365 -26.74 -18.21 8.06
N SER A 366 -27.57 -19.25 8.04
CA SER A 366 -28.52 -19.53 9.11
C SER A 366 -27.82 -20.02 10.38
N MET A 367 -28.31 -19.56 11.54
CA MET A 367 -27.95 -20.13 12.83
C MET A 367 -28.50 -21.55 12.93
N LEU A 368 -27.67 -22.50 13.41
CA LEU A 368 -28.10 -23.90 13.57
C LEU A 368 -28.96 -24.10 14.82
N SER A 369 -28.49 -23.58 15.95
CA SER A 369 -29.24 -23.48 17.21
C SER A 369 -28.60 -22.41 18.09
N THR A 370 -29.34 -21.92 19.08
CA THR A 370 -28.81 -20.96 20.06
C THR A 370 -27.65 -21.54 20.86
N GLU A 371 -27.70 -22.83 21.20
CA GLU A 371 -26.60 -23.52 21.90
C GLU A 371 -25.34 -23.61 21.05
N ASN A 372 -25.48 -23.91 19.76
CA ASN A 372 -24.35 -23.95 18.82
C ASN A 372 -23.72 -22.56 18.68
N GLU A 373 -24.54 -21.52 18.53
CA GLU A 373 -24.06 -20.14 18.38
C GLU A 373 -23.37 -19.66 19.67
N ILE A 374 -23.97 -19.87 20.84
CA ILE A 374 -23.35 -19.52 22.13
C ILE A 374 -22.03 -20.27 22.32
N TYR A 375 -21.96 -21.54 21.92
CA TYR A 375 -20.73 -22.32 22.03
C TYR A 375 -19.59 -21.74 21.18
N ILE A 376 -19.84 -21.42 19.91
CA ILE A 376 -18.81 -20.85 19.03
C ILE A 376 -18.40 -19.44 19.46
N MET A 377 -19.33 -18.62 19.97
CA MET A 377 -19.00 -17.28 20.48
C MET A 377 -18.13 -17.36 21.73
N LYS A 378 -18.43 -18.28 22.67
CA LYS A 378 -17.58 -18.54 23.84
C LYS A 378 -16.20 -19.06 23.43
N TRP A 379 -16.12 -19.89 22.40
CA TRP A 379 -14.85 -20.35 21.85
C TRP A 379 -14.04 -19.18 21.28
N LEU A 380 -14.66 -18.29 20.50
CA LEU A 380 -14.02 -17.09 19.95
C LEU A 380 -13.52 -16.14 21.04
N ILE A 381 -14.31 -15.91 22.10
CA ILE A 381 -13.89 -15.12 23.28
C ILE A 381 -12.63 -15.73 23.86
N SER A 382 -12.68 -17.01 24.24
CA SER A 382 -11.56 -17.73 24.85
C SER A 382 -10.30 -17.70 23.95
N LYS A 383 -10.48 -17.87 22.63
CA LYS A 383 -9.37 -17.84 21.68
C LYS A 383 -8.75 -16.45 21.57
N CYS A 384 -9.56 -15.40 21.43
CA CYS A 384 -9.07 -14.02 21.35
C CYS A 384 -8.38 -13.59 22.64
N GLU A 385 -8.96 -13.89 23.80
CA GLU A 385 -8.36 -13.62 25.12
C GLU A 385 -7.06 -14.39 25.31
N GLY A 386 -7.03 -15.67 24.93
CA GLY A 386 -5.83 -16.50 24.99
C GLY A 386 -4.69 -15.93 24.11
N THR A 387 -5.00 -15.52 22.88
CA THR A 387 -4.04 -14.86 22.00
C THR A 387 -3.56 -13.54 22.60
N LEU A 388 -4.45 -12.69 23.12
CA LEU A 388 -4.08 -11.42 23.76
C LEU A 388 -3.17 -11.62 24.97
N GLN A 389 -3.38 -12.66 25.77
CA GLN A 389 -2.56 -12.98 26.95
C GLN A 389 -1.16 -13.49 26.61
N GLN A 390 -0.98 -14.08 25.42
CA GLN A 390 0.32 -14.56 24.94
C GLN A 390 1.19 -13.43 24.39
N LEU A 391 0.60 -12.31 23.96
CA LEU A 391 1.34 -11.19 23.38
C LEU A 391 2.12 -10.42 24.47
N PRO A 392 3.34 -9.93 24.18
CA PRO A 392 4.19 -9.30 25.19
C PRO A 392 3.66 -8.00 25.81
N THR A 393 2.77 -7.28 25.12
CA THR A 393 2.21 -5.99 25.60
C THR A 393 0.71 -5.93 25.38
N THR A 394 0.02 -5.07 26.14
CA THR A 394 -1.42 -4.82 25.98
C THR A 394 -1.69 -3.76 24.91
N ALA A 395 -2.95 -3.67 24.45
CA ALA A 395 -3.38 -2.63 23.53
C ALA A 395 -3.20 -1.21 24.12
N GLU A 396 -3.55 -1.03 25.40
CA GLU A 396 -3.45 0.25 26.12
C GLU A 396 -1.99 0.72 26.27
N PHE A 397 -1.09 -0.24 26.52
CA PHE A 397 0.34 0.03 26.57
C PHE A 397 0.84 0.51 25.20
N ASP A 398 0.44 -0.18 24.12
CA ASP A 398 0.87 0.17 22.77
C ASP A 398 0.29 1.51 22.30
N GLU A 399 -0.95 1.84 22.66
CA GLU A 399 -1.52 3.17 22.40
C GLU A 399 -0.69 4.28 23.05
N SER A 400 -0.34 4.09 24.33
CA SER A 400 0.47 5.04 25.09
C SER A 400 1.88 5.16 24.49
N LEU A 401 2.45 4.03 24.06
CA LEU A 401 3.75 3.99 23.39
C LEU A 401 3.72 4.73 22.05
N LEU A 402 2.66 4.58 21.24
CA LEU A 402 2.52 5.30 19.97
C LEU A 402 2.50 6.81 20.15
N VAL A 403 1.76 7.31 21.14
CA VAL A 403 1.74 8.74 21.47
C VAL A 403 3.15 9.22 21.82
N PHE A 404 3.89 8.43 22.60
CA PHE A 404 5.27 8.74 22.94
C PHE A 404 6.20 8.74 21.72
N LEU A 405 6.15 7.72 20.86
CA LEU A 405 7.02 7.62 19.67
C LEU A 405 6.82 8.82 18.73
N ARG A 406 5.57 9.21 18.47
CA ARG A 406 5.22 10.39 17.67
C ARG A 406 5.73 11.70 18.29
N LYS A 407 5.66 11.80 19.62
CA LYS A 407 6.22 12.95 20.36
C LYS A 407 7.73 13.02 20.18
N ILE A 408 8.44 11.90 20.29
CA ILE A 408 9.91 11.86 20.19
C ILE A 408 10.41 12.20 18.80
N GLN A 409 9.72 11.77 17.74
CA GLN A 409 10.11 12.11 16.36
C GLN A 409 10.18 13.61 16.11
N ASN A 410 9.31 14.38 16.76
CA ASN A 410 9.24 15.84 16.65
C ASN A 410 9.94 16.57 17.80
N SER A 411 10.62 15.85 18.69
CA SER A 411 11.21 16.42 19.90
C SER A 411 12.47 17.22 19.61
N THR A 412 12.56 18.40 20.21
CA THR A 412 13.77 19.24 20.23
C THR A 412 14.69 18.92 21.41
N ASN A 413 14.21 18.15 22.40
CA ASN A 413 14.94 17.72 23.58
C ASN A 413 14.51 16.30 23.98
N CYS A 414 15.00 15.32 23.21
CA CYS A 414 14.60 13.92 23.39
C CYS A 414 14.91 13.38 24.79
N ARG A 415 16.01 13.83 25.42
CA ARG A 415 16.42 13.38 26.75
C ARG A 415 15.39 13.69 27.82
N THR A 416 14.87 14.91 27.83
CA THR A 416 13.84 15.32 28.80
C THR A 416 12.52 14.59 28.51
N ASP A 417 12.15 14.46 27.24
CA ASP A 417 10.91 13.80 26.85
C ASP A 417 10.90 12.31 27.19
N ILE A 418 12.03 11.60 27.03
CA ILE A 418 12.17 10.20 27.45
C ILE A 418 12.00 10.07 28.97
N LYS A 419 12.64 10.94 29.75
CA LYS A 419 12.56 10.90 31.22
C LYS A 419 11.16 11.17 31.78
N GLN A 420 10.35 11.91 31.01
CA GLN A 420 9.00 12.28 31.43
C GLN A 420 7.91 11.33 30.90
N SER A 421 8.25 10.38 30.02
CA SER A 421 7.25 9.56 29.33
C SER A 421 6.88 8.26 30.03
N GLY A 422 7.71 7.78 30.96
CA GLY A 422 7.56 6.45 31.56
C GLY A 422 8.03 5.30 30.66
N PHE A 423 8.51 5.58 29.44
CA PHE A 423 9.03 4.59 28.48
C PHE A 423 10.56 4.54 28.43
N GLU A 424 11.22 4.89 29.54
CA GLU A 424 12.69 4.93 29.63
C GLU A 424 13.32 3.58 29.31
N GLN A 425 12.69 2.49 29.74
CA GLN A 425 13.23 1.14 29.59
C GLN A 425 13.15 0.68 28.13
N GLU A 426 11.99 0.81 27.50
CA GLU A 426 11.75 0.44 26.10
C GLU A 426 12.67 1.24 25.18
N PHE A 427 12.78 2.55 25.43
CA PHE A 427 13.65 3.41 24.64
C PHE A 427 15.14 3.12 24.88
N ALA A 428 15.53 2.74 26.10
CA ALA A 428 16.90 2.29 26.37
C ALA A 428 17.25 1.00 25.60
N VAL A 429 16.30 0.06 25.45
CA VAL A 429 16.50 -1.13 24.59
C VAL A 429 16.74 -0.72 23.14
N PHE A 430 15.92 0.20 22.61
CA PHE A 430 16.09 0.75 21.26
C PHE A 430 17.47 1.38 21.06
N LEU A 431 17.90 2.26 21.98
CA LEU A 431 19.21 2.90 21.91
C LEU A 431 20.37 1.90 22.00
N ARG A 432 20.25 0.90 22.88
CA ARG A 432 21.25 -0.17 23.04
C ARG A 432 21.38 -1.01 21.78
N TYR A 433 20.27 -1.35 21.12
CA TYR A 433 20.28 -2.07 19.85
C TYR A 433 21.07 -1.30 18.78
N HIS A 434 20.87 0.01 18.72
CA HIS A 434 21.60 0.88 17.79
C HIS A 434 23.02 1.27 18.23
N ARG A 435 23.47 0.83 19.41
CA ARG A 435 24.76 1.21 20.01
C ARG A 435 24.91 2.72 20.12
N PHE A 436 23.82 3.41 20.46
CA PHE A 436 23.80 4.85 20.64
C PHE A 436 23.73 5.20 22.11
N ASP A 437 24.67 6.00 22.58
CA ASP A 437 24.68 6.53 23.94
C ASP A 437 24.20 7.98 23.93
N LEU A 438 23.02 8.20 24.52
CA LEU A 438 22.39 9.50 24.57
C LEU A 438 23.15 10.46 25.48
N ASP A 439 23.73 9.96 26.59
CA ASP A 439 24.34 10.79 27.63
C ASP A 439 25.71 11.34 27.22
N SER A 440 26.45 10.62 26.37
CA SER A 440 27.76 11.06 25.86
C SER A 440 27.69 11.87 24.56
N SER A 441 26.57 11.84 23.84
CA SER A 441 26.48 12.43 22.49
C SER A 441 26.42 13.97 22.45
N GLY A 442 26.11 14.63 23.57
CA GLY A 442 25.90 16.09 23.63
C GLY A 442 24.75 16.63 22.76
N ASN A 443 24.09 15.76 21.97
CA ASN A 443 23.04 16.11 21.03
C ASN A 443 21.68 16.09 21.73
N THR A 444 20.89 17.14 21.52
CA THR A 444 19.51 17.22 22.01
C THR A 444 18.52 16.49 21.09
N GLN A 445 18.95 16.11 19.88
CA GLN A 445 18.15 15.44 18.85
C GLN A 445 18.78 14.12 18.40
N LEU A 446 17.94 13.19 17.97
CA LEU A 446 18.36 11.90 17.43
C LEU A 446 18.95 12.08 16.02
N PRO A 447 20.08 11.41 15.69
CA PRO A 447 20.58 11.34 14.32
C PRO A 447 19.51 10.83 13.34
N LEU A 448 19.55 11.30 12.09
CA LEU A 448 18.58 10.93 11.05
C LEU A 448 18.41 9.41 10.87
N ARG A 449 19.50 8.63 11.03
CA ARG A 449 19.44 7.17 10.99
C ARG A 449 18.54 6.58 12.09
N LEU A 450 18.59 7.14 13.30
CA LEU A 450 17.73 6.70 14.40
C LEU A 450 16.31 7.18 14.22
N LEU A 451 16.07 8.38 13.70
CA LEU A 451 14.71 8.86 13.38
C LEU A 451 14.02 7.93 12.37
N ARG A 452 14.71 7.53 11.30
CA ARG A 452 14.19 6.54 10.34
C ARG A 452 13.92 5.17 10.97
N SER A 453 14.65 4.82 12.03
CA SER A 453 14.48 3.57 12.77
C SER A 453 13.28 3.65 13.71
N LEU A 454 13.13 4.81 14.35
CA LEU A 454 12.00 5.15 15.20
C LEU A 454 10.69 5.16 14.42
N GLU A 455 10.70 5.62 13.18
CA GLU A 455 9.54 5.60 12.26
C GLU A 455 9.10 4.16 11.94
N ARG A 456 10.03 3.25 11.63
CA ARG A 456 9.71 1.83 11.43
C ARG A 456 9.25 1.15 12.71
N TRP A 457 9.83 1.52 13.85
CA TRP A 457 9.35 1.04 15.15
C TRP A 457 7.92 1.52 15.42
N GLU A 458 7.59 2.78 15.14
CA GLU A 458 6.23 3.30 15.25
C GLU A 458 5.26 2.49 14.38
N LEU A 459 5.59 2.22 13.12
CA LEU A 459 4.76 1.42 12.22
C LEU A 459 4.53 0.00 12.78
N ALA A 460 5.55 -0.65 13.32
CA ALA A 460 5.40 -1.96 13.96
C ALA A 460 4.44 -1.92 15.17
N VAL A 461 4.58 -0.90 16.03
CA VAL A 461 3.69 -0.70 17.19
C VAL A 461 2.28 -0.35 16.74
N GLN A 462 2.12 0.43 15.67
CA GLN A 462 0.82 0.83 15.14
C GLN A 462 0.07 -0.39 14.62
N TRP A 463 0.74 -1.23 13.84
CA TRP A 463 0.17 -2.47 13.31
C TRP A 463 -0.27 -3.41 14.43
N ARG A 464 0.61 -3.72 15.40
CA ARG A 464 0.30 -4.67 16.49
C ARG A 464 -0.78 -4.12 17.43
N CYS A 465 -0.84 -2.80 17.64
CA CYS A 465 -1.89 -2.15 18.41
C CYS A 465 -3.25 -2.36 17.74
N SER A 466 -3.32 -2.15 16.42
CA SER A 466 -4.53 -2.39 15.62
C SER A 466 -4.98 -3.85 15.71
N TYR A 467 -4.05 -4.81 15.55
CA TYR A 467 -4.32 -6.24 15.72
C TYR A 467 -4.98 -6.55 17.06
N LYS A 468 -4.40 -6.08 18.17
CA LYS A 468 -4.95 -6.29 19.53
C LYS A 468 -6.31 -5.64 19.72
N LYS A 469 -6.53 -4.45 19.17
CA LYS A 469 -7.83 -3.76 19.22
C LYS A 469 -8.92 -4.55 18.51
N THR A 470 -8.61 -5.11 17.33
CA THR A 470 -9.57 -5.94 16.59
C THR A 470 -9.95 -7.19 17.39
N LEU A 471 -9.00 -7.85 18.05
CA LEU A 471 -9.29 -8.98 18.95
C LEU A 471 -10.19 -8.56 20.13
N LYS A 472 -9.92 -7.41 20.77
CA LYS A 472 -10.79 -6.90 21.84
C LYS A 472 -12.20 -6.57 21.36
N LYS A 473 -12.35 -6.00 20.17
CA LYS A 473 -13.67 -5.76 19.55
C LYS A 473 -14.40 -7.08 19.30
N CYS A 474 -13.69 -8.12 18.86
CA CYS A 474 -14.28 -9.45 18.67
C CYS A 474 -14.79 -10.06 19.98
N VAL A 475 -14.03 -9.94 21.08
CA VAL A 475 -14.48 -10.36 22.41
C VAL A 475 -15.78 -9.64 22.78
N LEU A 476 -15.81 -8.31 22.70
CA LEU A 476 -17.01 -7.53 23.04
C LEU A 476 -18.23 -7.89 22.17
N TYR A 477 -18.02 -8.08 20.86
CA TYR A 477 -19.07 -8.53 19.94
C TYR A 477 -19.64 -9.89 20.35
N CYS A 478 -18.77 -10.86 20.62
CA CYS A 478 -19.17 -12.20 21.02
C CYS A 478 -19.86 -12.21 22.39
N GLU A 479 -19.41 -11.40 23.36
CA GLU A 479 -20.02 -11.28 24.68
C GLU A 479 -21.46 -10.73 24.60
N SER A 480 -21.67 -9.70 23.78
CA SER A 480 -23.01 -9.14 23.51
C SER A 480 -23.94 -10.23 22.95
N LEU A 481 -23.50 -10.98 21.95
CA LEU A 481 -24.30 -12.07 21.37
C LEU A 481 -24.62 -13.18 22.38
N VAL A 482 -23.66 -13.58 23.21
CA VAL A 482 -23.88 -14.60 24.25
C VAL A 482 -24.93 -14.15 25.26
N HIS A 483 -25.02 -12.85 25.56
CA HIS A 483 -26.01 -12.29 26.46
C HIS A 483 -27.39 -12.11 25.80
N GLU A 484 -27.44 -11.73 24.53
CA GLU A 484 -28.68 -11.41 23.81
C GLU A 484 -29.45 -12.65 23.32
N LEU A 485 -28.76 -13.67 22.84
CA LEU A 485 -29.39 -14.85 22.24
C LEU A 485 -30.36 -15.60 23.18
N PRO A 486 -30.07 -15.78 24.48
CA PRO A 486 -31.04 -16.36 25.42
C PRO A 486 -32.28 -15.51 25.66
N LEU A 487 -32.18 -14.18 25.52
CA LEU A 487 -33.29 -13.26 25.76
C LEU A 487 -34.29 -13.27 24.59
N GLN A 488 -33.80 -13.39 23.36
CA GLN A 488 -34.63 -13.49 22.14
C GLN A 488 -35.49 -14.77 22.10
N LEU A 489 -35.11 -15.80 22.85
CA LEU A 489 -35.90 -17.04 23.05
C LEU A 489 -37.05 -16.86 24.03
N ASN A 490 -36.98 -15.88 24.94
CA ASN A 490 -38.04 -15.62 25.93
C ASN A 490 -39.11 -14.64 25.41
N GLU A 491 -38.91 -14.05 24.24
CA GLU A 491 -39.85 -13.11 23.58
C GLU A 491 -40.65 -13.73 22.41
N LYS A 492 -40.39 -15.01 22.09
CA LYS A 492 -41.17 -15.82 21.13
C LYS A 492 -41.90 -16.94 21.86
#